data_AF-A0AAU4YDN8-F1
#
_entry.id   AF-A0AAU4YDN8-F1
#
_cell.length_a   1.000
_cell.length_b   1.000
_cell.length_c   1.000
_cell.angle_alpha   90.00
_cell.angle_beta   90.00
_cell.angle_gamma   90.00
#
_symmetry.space_group_name_H-M   'P 1'
#
loop_
_entity.id
_entity.type
_entity.pdbx_description
1 polymer ?
#
loop_
_entity_poly.entity_id
_entity_poly.type
_entity_poly.pdbx_seq_one_letter_code
_entity_poly.pdbx_strand_id
1 'polypeptide(L)'
;MLQAAGSVAPGVLEPGDVCAATYVRAGLLNAEIPAPSDTAVLCIRRTVDDLGPADLWELARATAMTRDDLSWGAAAVLAEEGPGAADPLDEHAAHTLAQEVATRSPCHWGRGHTEAVRAALYRIMADLADALLEVSESTPTPLDWTIHDNGGRYATTAAGDRVMYEVQVQTARNALPAAAPVWHHPSLPAACAAWQWRITSGPADRASHSCAPFPSALAARHAAECAITALTAGRCDL
;
A
#
# COMPACT_ATOMS: atom_id res chain seq x y z
N MET A 1 -48.30 14.21 16.30
CA MET A 1 -47.45 13.20 16.99
C MET A 1 -46.15 13.11 16.23
N LEU A 2 -45.07 13.69 16.76
CA LEU A 2 -43.72 13.45 16.26
C LEU A 2 -43.25 12.10 16.80
N GLN A 3 -42.82 11.20 15.92
CA GLN A 3 -42.02 10.04 16.31
C GLN A 3 -40.54 10.33 16.03
N ALA A 4 -39.74 10.03 17.04
CA ALA A 4 -38.38 10.47 17.22
C ALA A 4 -37.39 9.80 16.28
N ALA A 5 -36.42 10.59 15.84
CA ALA A 5 -35.20 10.15 15.19
C ALA A 5 -34.46 9.14 16.06
N GLY A 6 -34.25 7.94 15.52
CA GLY A 6 -33.28 6.98 16.04
C GLY A 6 -31.87 7.54 15.80
N SER A 7 -31.20 7.87 16.90
CA SER A 7 -29.78 8.19 16.96
C SER A 7 -28.96 7.05 16.33
N VAL A 8 -28.29 7.32 15.22
CA VAL A 8 -27.22 6.48 14.70
C VAL A 8 -25.97 6.77 15.53
N ALA A 9 -25.40 5.72 16.10
CA ALA A 9 -24.14 5.77 16.85
C ALA A 9 -23.00 6.33 15.98
N PRO A 10 -21.93 6.91 16.57
CA PRO A 10 -20.78 7.39 15.81
C PRO A 10 -20.06 6.19 15.17
N GLY A 11 -20.43 5.90 13.92
CA GLY A 11 -19.88 4.82 13.13
C GLY A 11 -18.47 5.18 12.64
N VAL A 12 -17.60 4.17 12.64
CA VAL A 12 -16.31 4.18 11.96
C VAL A 12 -16.52 4.65 10.53
N LEU A 13 -15.88 5.76 10.16
CA LEU A 13 -15.94 6.33 8.81
C LEU A 13 -15.41 5.28 7.83
N GLU A 14 -16.23 4.90 6.83
CA GLU A 14 -15.74 4.06 5.75
C GLU A 14 -14.95 4.94 4.76
N PRO A 15 -13.96 4.39 4.01
CA PRO A 15 -13.16 5.16 3.06
C PRO A 15 -14.00 5.97 2.06
N GLY A 16 -15.17 5.46 1.66
CA GLY A 16 -16.12 6.15 0.79
C GLY A 16 -16.78 7.39 1.42
N ASP A 17 -16.91 7.41 2.75
CA ASP A 17 -17.50 8.55 3.48
C ASP A 17 -16.58 9.77 3.46
N VAL A 18 -15.26 9.55 3.42
CA VAL A 18 -14.26 10.62 3.36
C VAL A 18 -14.23 11.29 1.98
N CYS A 19 -14.32 10.50 0.91
CA CYS A 19 -14.49 11.01 -0.45
C CYS A 19 -15.80 11.81 -0.58
N ALA A 20 -16.91 11.23 -0.11
CA ALA A 20 -18.23 11.89 -0.14
C ALA A 20 -18.24 13.21 0.66
N ALA A 21 -17.63 13.23 1.86
CA ALA A 21 -17.53 14.43 2.67
C ALA A 21 -16.68 15.53 2.00
N THR A 22 -15.63 15.15 1.28
CA THR A 22 -14.75 16.09 0.57
C THR A 22 -15.47 16.72 -0.63
N TYR A 23 -16.18 15.92 -1.43
CA TYR A 23 -17.00 16.40 -2.55
C TYR A 23 -18.17 17.30 -2.09
N VAL A 24 -18.85 16.93 -1.00
CA VAL A 24 -19.94 17.74 -0.42
C VAL A 24 -19.42 19.09 0.08
N ARG A 25 -18.25 19.10 0.73
CA ARG A 25 -17.65 20.34 1.25
C ARG A 25 -17.17 21.28 0.13
N ALA A 26 -16.66 20.75 -0.97
CA ALA A 26 -16.26 21.55 -2.13
C ALA A 26 -17.45 22.13 -2.89
N GLY A 27 -18.53 21.35 -3.07
CA GLY A 27 -19.79 21.84 -3.64
C GLY A 27 -20.43 22.95 -2.80
N LEU A 28 -20.19 22.96 -1.49
CA LEU A 28 -20.63 24.03 -0.57
C LEU A 28 -19.76 25.30 -0.64
N LEU A 29 -18.51 25.18 -1.11
CA LEU A 29 -17.53 26.26 -1.16
C LEU A 29 -17.28 26.83 -2.57
N ASN A 30 -17.94 26.30 -3.61
CA ASN A 30 -17.69 26.64 -5.03
C ASN A 30 -16.19 26.63 -5.39
N ALA A 31 -15.42 25.72 -4.78
CA ALA A 31 -14.00 25.58 -5.05
C ALA A 31 -13.78 24.48 -6.07
N GLU A 32 -12.96 24.74 -7.10
CA GLU A 32 -12.42 23.68 -7.95
C GLU A 32 -11.60 22.73 -7.08
N ILE A 33 -11.96 21.44 -7.09
CA ILE A 33 -11.16 20.40 -6.46
C ILE A 33 -10.07 20.01 -7.47
N PRO A 34 -8.78 20.12 -7.13
CA PRO A 34 -7.71 19.58 -7.96
C PRO A 34 -7.93 18.09 -8.21
N ALA A 35 -7.31 17.54 -9.26
CA ALA A 35 -7.35 16.10 -9.48
C ALA A 35 -6.84 15.36 -8.22
N PRO A 36 -7.39 14.18 -7.88
CA PRO A 36 -6.95 13.42 -6.71
C PRO A 36 -5.43 13.14 -6.70
N SER A 37 -4.83 12.92 -7.87
CA SER A 37 -3.39 12.80 -8.06
C SER A 37 -2.62 14.06 -7.67
N ASP A 38 -3.09 15.24 -8.10
CA ASP A 38 -2.45 16.52 -7.77
C ASP A 38 -2.52 16.80 -6.27
N THR A 39 -3.64 16.44 -5.65
CA THR A 39 -3.83 16.53 -4.20
C THR A 39 -2.87 15.60 -3.47
N ALA A 40 -2.71 14.35 -3.94
CA ALA A 40 -1.76 13.40 -3.37
C ALA A 40 -0.32 13.93 -3.43
N VAL A 41 0.12 14.44 -4.58
CA VAL A 41 1.46 15.04 -4.75
C VAL A 41 1.69 16.17 -3.73
N LEU A 42 0.73 17.06 -3.55
CA LEU A 42 0.84 18.16 -2.58
C LEU A 42 0.91 17.65 -1.14
N CYS A 43 0.11 16.63 -0.79
CA CYS A 43 0.14 16.01 0.53
C CYS A 43 1.49 15.34 0.83
N ILE A 44 2.03 14.60 -0.14
CA ILE A 44 3.34 13.96 -0.03
C ILE A 44 4.42 15.01 0.18
N ARG A 45 4.46 16.08 -0.63
CA ARG A 45 5.44 17.17 -0.47
C ARG A 45 5.40 17.81 0.91
N ARG A 46 4.20 18.21 1.36
CA ARG A 46 3.99 18.77 2.70
C ARG A 46 4.42 17.84 3.83
N THR A 47 4.35 16.53 3.59
CA THR A 47 4.75 15.52 4.58
C THR A 47 6.26 15.36 4.66
N VAL A 48 6.99 15.56 3.56
CA VAL A 48 8.42 15.16 3.47
C VAL A 48 9.39 16.33 3.41
N ASP A 49 9.04 17.42 2.73
CA ASP A 49 9.98 18.52 2.46
C ASP A 49 10.52 19.14 3.75
N ASP A 50 9.66 19.29 4.75
CA ASP A 50 10.01 19.93 6.02
C ASP A 50 10.61 18.98 7.07
N LEU A 51 10.74 17.68 6.75
CA LEU A 51 11.26 16.70 7.71
C LEU A 51 12.79 16.82 7.86
N GLY A 52 13.22 16.82 9.12
CA GLY A 52 14.63 16.70 9.47
C GLY A 52 15.15 15.27 9.31
N PRO A 53 16.47 15.05 9.39
CA PRO A 53 17.08 13.72 9.21
C PRO A 53 16.51 12.63 10.14
N ALA A 54 16.20 12.98 11.39
CA ALA A 54 15.62 12.04 12.35
C ALA A 54 14.20 11.60 11.96
N ASP A 55 13.36 12.54 11.53
CA ASP A 55 11.98 12.26 11.13
C ASP A 55 11.92 11.52 9.79
N LEU A 56 12.82 11.85 8.86
CA LEU A 56 12.99 11.10 7.61
C LEU A 56 13.42 9.66 7.87
N TRP A 57 14.33 9.45 8.82
CA TRP A 57 14.74 8.10 9.22
C TRP A 57 13.59 7.31 9.86
N GLU A 58 12.84 7.93 10.76
CA GLU A 58 11.67 7.31 11.38
C GLU A 58 10.61 6.95 10.33
N LEU A 59 10.31 7.85 9.40
CA LEU A 59 9.35 7.61 8.31
C LEU A 59 9.84 6.49 7.39
N ALA A 60 11.12 6.52 6.96
CA ALA A 60 11.70 5.48 6.12
C ALA A 60 11.73 4.10 6.80
N ARG A 61 11.95 4.07 8.11
CA ARG A 61 11.85 2.85 8.92
C ARG A 61 10.41 2.36 9.01
N ALA A 62 9.43 3.25 9.13
CA ALA A 62 8.01 2.93 9.18
C ALA A 62 7.47 2.42 7.84
N THR A 63 7.97 2.93 6.72
CA THR A 63 7.64 2.44 5.38
C THR A 63 8.40 1.18 4.97
N ALA A 64 9.21 0.61 5.88
CA ALA A 64 10.06 -0.55 5.61
C ALA A 64 10.95 -0.38 4.36
N MET A 65 11.50 0.83 4.16
CA MET A 65 12.35 1.16 3.02
C MET A 65 13.45 0.11 2.81
N THR A 66 13.55 -0.40 1.58
CA THR A 66 14.53 -1.42 1.20
C THR A 66 15.84 -0.79 0.72
N ARG A 67 16.89 -1.61 0.57
CA ARG A 67 18.16 -1.15 0.00
C ARG A 67 18.00 -0.72 -1.46
N ASP A 68 17.08 -1.32 -2.20
CA ASP A 68 16.82 -0.98 -3.60
C ASP A 68 16.12 0.38 -3.70
N ASP A 69 15.17 0.66 -2.80
CA ASP A 69 14.54 1.99 -2.69
C ASP A 69 15.57 3.07 -2.41
N LEU A 70 16.46 2.81 -1.45
CA LEU A 70 17.49 3.75 -1.07
C LEU A 70 18.54 3.94 -2.18
N SER A 71 18.92 2.88 -2.88
CA SER A 71 19.85 2.95 -4.01
C SER A 71 19.25 3.74 -5.18
N TRP A 72 17.94 3.57 -5.43
CA TRP A 72 17.22 4.38 -6.41
C TRP A 72 17.19 5.86 -6.00
N GLY A 73 16.88 6.16 -4.73
CA GLY A 73 16.88 7.54 -4.23
C GLY A 73 18.27 8.18 -4.32
N ALA A 74 19.33 7.43 -4.01
CA ALA A 74 20.71 7.88 -4.16
C ALA A 74 21.07 8.18 -5.63
N ALA A 75 20.68 7.31 -6.56
CA ALA A 75 20.89 7.53 -7.98
C ALA A 75 20.14 8.77 -8.50
N ALA A 76 18.90 9.00 -8.04
CA ALA A 76 18.12 10.18 -8.41
C ALA A 76 18.81 11.48 -7.98
N VAL A 77 19.38 11.53 -6.77
CA VAL A 77 20.13 12.70 -6.29
C VAL A 77 21.40 12.94 -7.11
N LEU A 78 22.11 11.88 -7.49
CA LEU A 78 23.34 11.99 -8.28
C LEU A 78 23.05 12.43 -9.73
N ALA A 79 21.95 11.98 -10.31
CA ALA A 79 21.54 12.35 -11.67
C ALA A 79 21.16 13.84 -11.79
N GLU A 80 20.60 14.45 -10.73
CA GLU A 80 20.32 15.90 -10.70
C GLU A 80 21.60 16.76 -10.69
N GLU A 81 22.74 16.18 -10.29
CA GLU A 81 24.04 16.88 -10.27
C GLU A 81 24.77 16.84 -11.64
N GLY A 82 24.30 16.06 -12.61
CA GLY A 82 24.89 16.02 -13.96
C GLY A 82 24.07 15.20 -14.97
N PRO A 83 23.58 15.81 -16.08
CA PRO A 83 22.86 15.07 -17.12
C PRO A 83 23.84 14.30 -18.00
N GLY A 84 24.17 13.07 -17.60
CA GLY A 84 24.94 12.09 -18.36
C GLY A 84 24.17 10.78 -18.50
N ALA A 85 24.44 10.01 -19.57
CA ALA A 85 23.97 8.62 -19.63
C ALA A 85 24.51 7.87 -18.41
N ALA A 86 23.65 7.09 -17.72
CA ALA A 86 23.97 6.39 -16.47
C ALA A 86 25.38 5.77 -16.53
N ASP A 87 26.34 6.41 -15.88
CA ASP A 87 27.71 5.93 -15.83
C ASP A 87 27.75 4.77 -14.83
N PRO A 88 28.42 3.64 -15.13
CA PRO A 88 28.73 2.64 -14.10
C PRO A 88 29.36 3.22 -12.83
N LEU A 89 30.02 4.38 -12.91
CA LEU A 89 30.50 5.15 -11.76
C LEU A 89 29.35 5.75 -10.93
N ASP A 90 28.25 6.16 -11.55
CA ASP A 90 27.05 6.69 -10.89
C ASP A 90 26.32 5.58 -10.12
N GLU A 91 26.24 4.37 -10.67
CA GLU A 91 25.70 3.20 -9.95
C GLU A 91 26.53 2.86 -8.71
N HIS A 92 27.86 2.92 -8.83
CA HIS A 92 28.75 2.68 -7.70
C HIS A 92 28.67 3.79 -6.64
N ALA A 93 28.55 5.04 -7.07
CA ALA A 93 28.35 6.18 -6.18
C ALA A 93 27.00 6.10 -5.45
N ALA A 94 25.92 5.72 -6.16
CA ALA A 94 24.61 5.51 -5.57
C ALA A 94 24.64 4.39 -4.53
N HIS A 95 25.30 3.26 -4.85
CA HIS A 95 25.48 2.16 -3.90
C HIS A 95 26.26 2.59 -2.65
N THR A 96 27.34 3.36 -2.85
CA THR A 96 28.16 3.89 -1.74
C THR A 96 27.32 4.80 -0.85
N LEU A 97 26.59 5.75 -1.43
CA LEU A 97 25.72 6.66 -0.67
C LEU A 97 24.62 5.90 0.08
N ALA A 98 23.97 4.93 -0.56
CA ALA A 98 22.98 4.08 0.10
C ALA A 98 23.56 3.31 1.28
N GLN A 99 24.79 2.80 1.16
CA GLN A 99 25.48 2.12 2.24
C GLN A 99 25.89 3.06 3.37
N GLU A 100 26.32 4.29 3.06
CA GLU A 100 26.59 5.32 4.08
C GLU A 100 25.33 5.69 4.85
N VAL A 101 24.21 5.91 4.15
CA VAL A 101 22.90 6.18 4.78
C VAL A 101 22.49 5.03 5.69
N ALA A 102 22.61 3.78 5.23
CA ALA A 102 22.22 2.60 5.99
C ALA A 102 23.01 2.43 7.30
N THR A 103 24.26 2.88 7.34
CA THR A 103 25.20 2.63 8.45
C THR A 103 25.40 3.82 9.38
N ARG A 104 25.23 5.05 8.90
CA ARG A 104 25.39 6.27 9.71
C ARG A 104 24.12 6.58 10.47
N SER A 105 24.30 7.06 11.71
CA SER A 105 23.21 7.65 12.48
C SER A 105 22.63 8.88 11.76
N PRO A 106 21.31 9.12 11.80
CA PRO A 106 20.68 10.27 11.13
C PRO A 106 21.26 11.64 11.52
N CYS A 107 21.81 11.77 12.73
CA CYS A 107 22.48 13.00 13.18
C CYS A 107 23.78 13.33 12.43
N HIS A 108 24.33 12.38 11.66
CA HIS A 108 25.53 12.54 10.85
C HIS A 108 25.23 12.58 9.34
N TRP A 109 23.96 12.58 8.95
CA TRP A 109 23.58 12.69 7.56
C TRP A 109 23.87 14.10 7.03
N GLY A 110 24.71 14.15 6.00
CA GLY A 110 24.86 15.35 5.17
C GLY A 110 23.67 15.56 4.22
N ARG A 111 23.74 16.62 3.41
CA ARG A 111 22.70 16.95 2.42
C ARG A 111 22.38 15.79 1.49
N GLY A 112 23.37 15.20 0.83
CA GLY A 112 23.16 14.09 -0.12
C GLY A 112 22.49 12.86 0.52
N HIS A 113 22.84 12.52 1.76
CA HIS A 113 22.18 11.45 2.52
C HIS A 113 20.69 11.73 2.74
N THR A 114 20.39 12.97 3.16
CA THR A 114 19.03 13.41 3.47
C THR A 114 18.17 13.45 2.19
N GLU A 115 18.72 13.96 1.09
CA GLU A 115 18.03 14.00 -0.20
C GLU A 115 17.80 12.60 -0.77
N ALA A 116 18.74 11.66 -0.60
CA ALA A 116 18.56 10.29 -1.09
C ALA A 116 17.41 9.58 -0.39
N VAL A 117 17.31 9.72 0.95
CA VAL A 117 16.19 9.19 1.74
C VAL A 117 14.88 9.88 1.35
N ARG A 118 14.90 11.20 1.17
CA ARG A 118 13.73 11.98 0.72
C ARG A 118 13.24 11.53 -0.66
N ALA A 119 14.12 11.38 -1.63
CA ALA A 119 13.79 10.89 -2.97
C ALA A 119 13.19 9.48 -2.93
N ALA A 120 13.76 8.58 -2.15
CA ALA A 120 13.21 7.24 -1.96
C ALA A 120 11.82 7.26 -1.31
N LEU A 121 11.61 8.09 -0.28
CA LEU A 121 10.31 8.28 0.37
C LEU A 121 9.25 8.85 -0.58
N TYR A 122 9.64 9.80 -1.43
CA TYR A 122 8.75 10.34 -2.45
C TYR A 122 8.19 9.26 -3.36
N ARG A 123 9.05 8.35 -3.84
CA ARG A 123 8.63 7.23 -4.67
C ARG A 123 7.70 6.28 -3.91
N ILE A 124 8.11 5.83 -2.72
CA ILE A 124 7.30 4.89 -1.90
C ILE A 124 5.89 5.44 -1.62
N MET A 125 5.79 6.73 -1.29
CA MET A 125 4.47 7.33 -1.01
C MET A 125 3.67 7.64 -2.28
N ALA A 126 4.32 7.91 -3.41
CA ALA A 126 3.63 8.02 -4.69
C ALA A 126 3.01 6.67 -5.07
N ASP A 127 3.78 5.58 -4.97
CA ASP A 127 3.28 4.22 -5.23
C ASP A 127 2.11 3.87 -4.29
N LEU A 128 2.20 4.27 -3.01
CA LEU A 128 1.10 4.11 -2.06
C LEU A 128 -0.13 4.95 -2.43
N ALA A 129 0.06 6.20 -2.84
CA ALA A 129 -1.04 7.08 -3.24
C ALA A 129 -1.74 6.55 -4.49
N ASP A 130 -0.99 6.10 -5.50
CA ASP A 130 -1.54 5.48 -6.70
C ASP A 130 -2.35 4.23 -6.36
N ALA A 131 -1.82 3.36 -5.49
CA ALA A 131 -2.54 2.19 -5.01
C ALA A 131 -3.84 2.56 -4.25
N LEU A 132 -3.80 3.60 -3.41
CA LEU A 132 -4.99 4.06 -2.70
C LEU A 132 -6.04 4.68 -3.63
N LEU A 133 -5.61 5.40 -4.67
CA LEU A 133 -6.49 5.95 -5.69
C LEU A 133 -7.15 4.83 -6.50
N GLU A 134 -6.38 3.85 -6.97
CA GLU A 134 -6.90 2.68 -7.69
C GLU A 134 -7.93 1.92 -6.85
N VAL A 135 -7.65 1.72 -5.56
CA VAL A 135 -8.58 1.07 -4.62
C VAL A 135 -9.83 1.93 -4.40
N SER A 136 -9.70 3.25 -4.35
CA SER A 136 -10.85 4.15 -4.14
C SER A 136 -11.82 4.16 -5.33
N GLU A 137 -11.30 3.96 -6.54
CA GLU A 137 -12.11 3.88 -7.76
C GLU A 137 -12.74 2.49 -7.95
N SER A 138 -12.11 1.47 -7.38
CA SER A 138 -12.57 0.09 -7.43
C SER A 138 -13.52 -0.21 -6.29
N THR A 139 -14.83 -0.08 -6.50
CA THR A 139 -15.82 -0.62 -5.53
C THR A 139 -15.75 -2.15 -5.56
N PRO A 140 -15.25 -2.82 -4.50
CA PRO A 140 -15.18 -4.27 -4.49
C PRO A 140 -16.59 -4.84 -4.47
N THR A 141 -16.82 -5.94 -5.19
CA THR A 141 -18.07 -6.69 -5.11
C THR A 141 -18.11 -7.39 -3.75
N PRO A 142 -19.05 -7.06 -2.85
CA PRO A 142 -19.12 -7.70 -1.55
C PRO A 142 -19.40 -9.19 -1.71
N LEU A 143 -18.62 -10.03 -1.03
CA LEU A 143 -18.83 -11.48 -1.02
C LEU A 143 -19.67 -11.89 0.20
N ASP A 144 -20.45 -12.96 0.05
CA ASP A 144 -21.20 -13.56 1.16
C ASP A 144 -20.26 -14.46 1.97
N TRP A 145 -19.76 -13.94 3.08
CA TRP A 145 -18.75 -14.61 3.91
C TRP A 145 -19.38 -15.45 5.01
N THR A 146 -18.96 -16.71 5.08
CA THR A 146 -19.23 -17.64 6.18
C THR A 146 -17.99 -17.81 7.05
N ILE A 147 -18.18 -17.79 8.37
CA ILE A 147 -17.11 -18.01 9.35
C ILE A 147 -17.10 -19.49 9.71
N HIS A 148 -15.95 -20.16 9.61
CA HIS A 148 -15.78 -21.55 9.99
C HIS A 148 -15.04 -21.69 11.33
N ASP A 149 -15.17 -22.86 11.96
CA ASP A 149 -14.62 -23.18 13.29
C ASP A 149 -13.09 -23.04 13.39
N ASN A 150 -12.39 -23.07 12.26
CA ASN A 150 -10.93 -22.89 12.19
C ASN A 150 -10.49 -21.42 12.22
N GLY A 151 -11.42 -20.47 12.41
CA GLY A 151 -11.17 -19.03 12.38
C GLY A 151 -10.96 -18.45 10.98
N GLY A 152 -11.03 -19.29 9.95
CA GLY A 152 -11.01 -18.88 8.54
C GLY A 152 -12.38 -18.35 8.09
N ARG A 153 -12.35 -17.48 7.07
CA ARG A 153 -13.56 -16.98 6.41
C ARG A 153 -13.61 -17.51 5.00
N TYR A 154 -14.79 -17.91 4.56
CA TYR A 154 -15.00 -18.55 3.27
C TYR A 154 -16.14 -17.88 2.53
N ALA A 155 -15.98 -17.66 1.24
CA ALA A 155 -17.03 -17.22 0.36
C ALA A 155 -17.01 -18.05 -0.93
N THR A 156 -18.16 -18.19 -1.55
CA THR A 156 -18.27 -18.80 -2.87
C THR A 156 -18.99 -17.82 -3.78
N THR A 157 -18.48 -17.63 -4.98
CA THR A 157 -19.06 -16.69 -5.95
C THR A 157 -18.94 -17.23 -7.36
N ALA A 158 -19.91 -16.89 -8.20
CA ALA A 158 -19.91 -17.22 -9.62
C ALA A 158 -19.41 -16.02 -10.41
N ALA A 159 -18.48 -16.25 -11.34
CA ALA A 159 -18.12 -15.26 -12.35
C ALA A 159 -18.66 -15.71 -13.71
N GLY A 160 -19.49 -14.85 -14.31
CA GLY A 160 -20.17 -15.17 -15.57
C GLY A 160 -21.01 -16.45 -15.47
N ASP A 161 -21.05 -17.22 -16.55
CA ASP A 161 -22.07 -18.26 -16.71
C ASP A 161 -21.65 -19.66 -16.20
N ARG A 162 -20.39 -19.90 -15.78
CA ARG A 162 -19.93 -21.27 -15.39
C ARG A 162 -18.79 -21.42 -14.37
N VAL A 163 -18.02 -20.38 -14.03
CA VAL A 163 -16.85 -20.56 -13.13
C VAL A 163 -17.22 -20.20 -11.70
N MET A 164 -17.15 -21.21 -10.82
CA MET A 164 -17.29 -21.03 -9.37
C MET A 164 -15.91 -20.83 -8.75
N TYR A 165 -15.77 -19.73 -8.03
CA TYR A 165 -14.59 -19.43 -7.22
C TYR A 165 -14.90 -19.68 -5.74
N GLU A 166 -14.01 -20.43 -5.10
CA GLU A 166 -13.95 -20.55 -3.65
C GLU A 166 -12.88 -19.59 -3.14
N VAL A 167 -13.27 -18.71 -2.23
CA VAL A 167 -12.41 -17.69 -1.63
C VAL A 167 -12.24 -18.00 -0.17
N GLN A 168 -11.00 -18.06 0.30
CA GLN A 168 -10.64 -18.36 1.67
C GLN A 168 -9.72 -17.27 2.23
N VAL A 169 -10.08 -16.70 3.38
CA VAL A 169 -9.21 -15.83 4.18
C VAL A 169 -8.76 -16.58 5.42
N GLN A 170 -7.45 -16.69 5.61
CA GLN A 170 -6.85 -17.44 6.71
C GLN A 170 -5.54 -16.81 7.18
N THR A 171 -5.11 -17.14 8.40
CA THR A 171 -3.75 -16.84 8.85
C THR A 171 -2.79 -17.86 8.27
N ALA A 172 -1.68 -17.40 7.70
CA ALA A 172 -0.58 -18.26 7.26
C ALA A 172 0.75 -17.72 7.76
N ARG A 173 1.72 -18.63 7.91
CA ARG A 173 3.13 -18.25 8.02
C ARG A 173 3.60 -17.86 6.63
N ASN A 174 3.72 -16.57 6.40
CA ASN A 174 4.23 -16.06 5.13
C ASN A 174 5.75 -16.05 5.15
N ALA A 175 6.34 -16.27 3.97
CA ALA A 175 7.75 -15.98 3.79
C ALA A 175 7.99 -14.50 4.11
N LEU A 176 9.15 -14.21 4.71
CA LEU A 176 9.59 -12.82 4.86
C LEU A 176 9.64 -12.18 3.45
N PRO A 177 9.32 -10.87 3.32
CA PRO A 177 9.48 -10.15 2.05
C PRO A 177 10.86 -10.43 1.44
N ALA A 178 10.91 -10.57 0.11
CA ALA A 178 12.13 -10.98 -0.60
C ALA A 178 13.31 -10.02 -0.36
N ALA A 179 13.03 -8.73 -0.12
CA ALA A 179 14.02 -7.73 0.26
C ALA A 179 13.85 -7.33 1.72
N ALA A 180 14.92 -7.43 2.50
CA ALA A 180 14.92 -6.98 3.89
C ALA A 180 14.96 -5.44 3.96
N PRO A 181 14.22 -4.81 4.89
CA PRO A 181 14.29 -3.37 5.10
C PRO A 181 15.70 -2.98 5.57
N VAL A 182 16.14 -1.78 5.21
CA VAL A 182 17.45 -1.23 5.63
C VAL A 182 17.51 -1.10 7.15
N TRP A 183 16.41 -0.64 7.75
CA TRP A 183 16.26 -0.51 9.19
C TRP A 183 15.10 -1.37 9.68
N HIS A 184 15.37 -2.23 10.66
CA HIS A 184 14.33 -3.04 11.28
C HIS A 184 13.42 -2.16 12.14
N HIS A 185 12.12 -2.25 11.89
CA HIS A 185 11.13 -1.67 12.79
C HIS A 185 10.87 -2.65 13.96
N PRO A 186 10.94 -2.21 15.23
CA PRO A 186 10.84 -3.10 16.40
C PRO A 186 9.49 -3.81 16.53
N SER A 187 8.45 -3.36 15.81
CA SER A 187 7.13 -3.98 15.79
C SER A 187 6.85 -4.92 14.61
N LEU A 188 7.82 -5.15 13.71
CA LEU A 188 7.65 -6.10 12.60
C LEU A 188 8.09 -7.51 13.04
N PRO A 189 7.18 -8.50 13.15
CA PRO A 189 7.54 -9.85 13.63
C PRO A 189 8.44 -10.60 12.64
N ALA A 190 9.45 -11.31 13.17
CA ALA A 190 10.41 -12.13 12.41
C ALA A 190 9.79 -13.33 11.67
N ALA A 191 8.55 -13.71 12.02
CA ALA A 191 7.67 -14.55 11.22
C ALA A 191 6.27 -13.93 11.31
N CYS A 192 5.85 -13.26 10.25
CA CYS A 192 4.54 -12.61 10.24
C CYS A 192 3.49 -13.70 9.99
N ALA A 193 2.93 -14.25 11.08
CA ALA A 193 1.61 -14.86 11.01
C ALA A 193 0.66 -13.75 10.56
N ALA A 194 0.45 -13.67 9.25
CA ALA A 194 -0.31 -12.60 8.63
C ALA A 194 -1.49 -13.21 7.91
N TRP A 195 -2.50 -12.38 7.72
CA TRP A 195 -3.68 -12.79 6.98
C TRP A 195 -3.31 -12.94 5.51
N GLN A 196 -3.86 -13.95 4.88
CA GLN A 196 -3.75 -14.17 3.45
C GLN A 196 -5.13 -14.48 2.91
N TRP A 197 -5.34 -14.20 1.63
CA TRP A 197 -6.47 -14.77 0.89
C TRP A 197 -5.97 -15.79 -0.12
N ARG A 198 -6.83 -16.76 -0.43
CA ARG A 198 -6.67 -17.73 -1.50
C ARG A 198 -7.95 -17.80 -2.30
N ILE A 199 -7.85 -17.77 -3.63
CA ILE A 199 -8.94 -18.04 -4.55
C ILE A 199 -8.63 -19.32 -5.30
N THR A 200 -9.58 -20.23 -5.36
CA THR A 200 -9.50 -21.47 -6.14
C THR A 200 -10.68 -21.57 -7.09
N SER A 201 -10.42 -21.97 -8.34
CA SER A 201 -11.48 -22.35 -9.29
C SER A 201 -11.84 -23.83 -9.13
N GLY A 202 -13.08 -24.18 -9.48
CA GLY A 202 -13.76 -25.46 -9.20
C GLY A 202 -13.06 -26.78 -9.61
N PRO A 203 -13.77 -27.93 -9.50
CA PRO A 203 -13.14 -29.26 -9.42
C PRO A 203 -12.44 -29.76 -10.69
N ALA A 204 -12.69 -29.14 -11.85
CA ALA A 204 -12.12 -29.56 -13.13
C ALA A 204 -10.87 -28.76 -13.56
N ASP A 205 -10.70 -27.54 -13.06
CA ASP A 205 -9.59 -26.62 -13.37
C ASP A 205 -9.07 -26.02 -12.06
N ARG A 206 -8.24 -26.76 -11.33
CA ARG A 206 -7.68 -26.30 -10.05
C ARG A 206 -6.53 -25.31 -10.27
N ALA A 207 -6.87 -24.10 -10.71
CA ALA A 207 -6.03 -22.94 -10.49
C ALA A 207 -6.21 -22.45 -9.05
N SER A 208 -5.11 -22.08 -8.41
CA SER A 208 -5.10 -21.55 -7.05
C SER A 208 -4.18 -20.36 -7.01
N HIS A 209 -4.72 -19.20 -6.69
CA HIS A 209 -3.95 -17.99 -6.47
C HIS A 209 -4.08 -17.57 -5.00
N SER A 210 -2.99 -17.09 -4.41
CA SER A 210 -3.02 -16.57 -3.04
C SER A 210 -2.19 -15.32 -2.93
N CYS A 211 -2.63 -14.39 -2.10
CA CYS A 211 -1.91 -13.17 -1.81
C CYS A 211 -1.76 -12.98 -0.30
N ALA A 212 -0.58 -12.52 0.08
CA ALA A 212 -0.16 -12.26 1.45
C ALA A 212 1.09 -11.35 1.40
N PRO A 213 1.48 -10.71 2.52
CA PRO A 213 0.82 -10.68 3.83
C PRO A 213 -0.17 -9.51 3.98
N PHE A 214 -1.25 -9.72 4.75
CA PHE A 214 -2.18 -8.66 5.17
C PHE A 214 -2.16 -8.46 6.69
N PRO A 215 -2.29 -7.21 7.17
CA PRO A 215 -2.20 -6.90 8.60
C PRO A 215 -3.44 -7.33 9.39
N SER A 216 -4.58 -7.58 8.73
CA SER A 216 -5.84 -7.97 9.37
C SER A 216 -6.70 -8.85 8.46
N ALA A 217 -7.64 -9.58 9.08
CA ALA A 217 -8.63 -10.38 8.35
C ALA A 217 -9.50 -9.52 7.43
N LEU A 218 -9.77 -8.28 7.84
CA LEU A 218 -10.56 -7.33 7.06
C LEU A 218 -9.79 -6.87 5.81
N ALA A 219 -8.50 -6.58 5.95
CA ALA A 219 -7.65 -6.20 4.81
C ALA A 219 -7.53 -7.37 3.81
N ALA A 220 -7.31 -8.60 4.29
CA ALA A 220 -7.28 -9.78 3.43
C ALA A 220 -8.62 -10.04 2.74
N ARG A 221 -9.74 -9.85 3.46
CA ARG A 221 -11.09 -9.94 2.91
C ARG A 221 -11.30 -8.93 1.78
N HIS A 222 -11.03 -7.66 2.06
CA HIS A 222 -11.21 -6.57 1.10
C HIS A 222 -10.36 -6.81 -0.16
N ALA A 223 -9.09 -7.20 0.00
CA ALA A 223 -8.22 -7.54 -1.11
C ALA A 223 -8.75 -8.73 -1.94
N ALA A 224 -9.36 -9.74 -1.29
CA ALA A 224 -9.99 -10.86 -1.99
C ALA A 224 -11.23 -10.42 -2.79
N GLU A 225 -12.05 -9.52 -2.24
CA GLU A 225 -13.20 -8.92 -2.92
C GLU A 225 -12.75 -8.09 -4.14
N CYS A 226 -11.65 -7.33 -4.02
CA CYS A 226 -11.03 -6.63 -5.16
C CYS A 226 -10.54 -7.61 -6.24
N ALA A 227 -9.85 -8.68 -5.84
CA ALA A 227 -9.32 -9.68 -6.76
C ALA A 227 -10.45 -10.39 -7.55
N ILE A 228 -11.54 -10.79 -6.88
CA ILE A 228 -12.72 -11.34 -7.57
C ILE A 228 -13.35 -10.30 -8.51
N THR A 229 -13.43 -9.05 -8.09
CA THR A 229 -13.97 -7.98 -8.95
C THR A 229 -13.14 -7.80 -10.22
N ALA A 230 -11.81 -7.90 -10.12
CA ALA A 230 -10.93 -7.85 -11.29
C ALA A 230 -11.07 -9.10 -12.19
N LEU A 231 -11.16 -10.30 -11.60
CA LEU A 231 -11.37 -11.57 -12.32
C LEU A 231 -12.69 -11.58 -13.07
N THR A 232 -13.79 -11.20 -12.41
CA THR A 232 -15.13 -11.13 -13.01
C THR A 232 -15.22 -10.11 -14.14
N ALA A 233 -14.43 -9.05 -14.08
CA ALA A 233 -14.33 -8.04 -15.13
C ALA A 233 -13.36 -8.42 -16.26
N GLY A 234 -12.71 -9.59 -16.20
CA GLY A 234 -11.74 -10.05 -17.20
C GLY A 234 -10.46 -9.20 -17.26
N ARG A 235 -10.12 -8.51 -16.16
CA ARG A 235 -8.89 -7.70 -16.07
C ARG A 235 -7.66 -8.51 -15.68
N CYS A 236 -7.86 -9.71 -15.16
CA CYS A 236 -6.82 -10.66 -14.81
C CYS A 236 -7.33 -12.09 -14.95
N ASP A 237 -6.37 -13.02 -15.05
CA ASP A 237 -6.59 -14.46 -15.06
C ASP A 237 -6.09 -15.07 -13.74
N LEU A 238 -6.49 -16.31 -13.46
CA LEU A 238 -6.17 -17.06 -12.24
C LEU A 238 -5.03 -18.05 -12.44
#